data_AF-A0A2A4JAW7-F1
#
_entry.id   AF-A0A2A4JAW7-F1
#
_cell.length_a   1.000
_cell.length_b   1.000
_cell.length_c   1.000
_cell.angle_alpha   90.00
_cell.angle_beta   90.00
_cell.angle_gamma   90.00
#
_symmetry.space_group_name_H-M   'P 1'
#
loop_
_entity.id
_entity.type
_entity.pdbx_description
1 polymer ?
#
loop_
_entity_poly.entity_id
_entity_poly.type
_entity_poly.pdbx_seq_one_letter_code
_entity_poly.pdbx_strand_id
1 'polypeptide(L)'
;MDKLLFVAFATLSCVLLASALEVDTYDFLMPNVWPHRDELYLCTPIRISPHSNYYIVGFEPNATMHTAHHMLLYGCSEPGSNESVW
;
A
#
# COMPACT_ATOMS: atom_id res chain seq x y z
N MET A 1 -1.93 -46.14 -12.04
CA MET A 1 -1.74 -45.50 -10.71
C MET A 1 -0.89 -44.25 -10.84
N ASP A 2 0.13 -44.26 -11.70
CA ASP A 2 1.15 -43.21 -11.82
C ASP A 2 0.61 -41.88 -12.34
N LYS A 3 -0.32 -41.90 -13.32
CA LYS A 3 -0.94 -40.67 -13.84
C LYS A 3 -1.78 -39.93 -12.80
N LEU A 4 -2.51 -40.66 -11.97
CA LEU A 4 -3.37 -40.07 -10.94
C LEU A 4 -2.52 -39.48 -9.81
N LEU A 5 -1.42 -40.15 -9.45
CA LEU A 5 -0.45 -39.68 -8.46
C LEU A 5 0.28 -38.41 -8.94
N PHE A 6 0.66 -38.36 -10.23
CA PHE A 6 1.33 -37.20 -10.82
C PHE A 6 0.41 -35.96 -10.88
N VAL A 7 -0.86 -36.17 -11.23
CA VAL A 7 -1.88 -35.11 -11.20
C VAL A 7 -2.13 -34.62 -9.78
N ALA A 8 -2.20 -35.52 -8.79
CA ALA A 8 -2.35 -35.15 -7.38
C ALA A 8 -1.15 -34.33 -6.85
N PHE A 9 0.08 -34.70 -7.23
CA PHE A 9 1.28 -33.95 -6.85
C PHE A 9 1.34 -32.57 -7.52
N ALA A 10 1.03 -32.49 -8.81
CA ALA A 10 1.03 -31.23 -9.55
C ALA A 10 -0.02 -30.25 -9.00
N THR A 11 -1.21 -30.75 -8.68
CA THR A 11 -2.29 -29.94 -8.08
C THR A 11 -1.92 -29.48 -6.67
N LEU A 12 -1.39 -30.35 -5.81
CA LEU A 12 -0.95 -29.98 -4.46
C LEU A 12 0.19 -28.93 -4.48
N SER A 13 1.17 -29.11 -5.36
CA SER A 13 2.26 -28.15 -5.53
C SER A 13 1.76 -26.79 -6.03
N CYS A 14 0.81 -26.78 -6.97
CA CYS A 14 0.22 -25.54 -7.50
C CYS A 14 -0.58 -24.78 -6.42
N VAL A 15 -1.35 -25.50 -5.60
CA VAL A 15 -2.09 -24.90 -4.46
C VAL A 15 -1.14 -24.29 -3.43
N LEU A 16 -0.04 -24.97 -3.09
CA LEU A 16 0.97 -24.46 -2.14
C LEU A 16 1.68 -23.19 -2.64
N LEU A 17 1.97 -23.11 -3.94
CA LEU A 17 2.58 -21.92 -4.55
C LEU A 17 1.63 -20.71 -4.56
N ALA A 18 0.34 -20.94 -4.83
CA ALA A 18 -0.65 -19.86 -4.88
C ALA A 18 -0.89 -19.21 -3.50
N SER A 19 -0.77 -19.98 -2.41
CA SER A 19 -0.94 -19.47 -1.04
C SER A 19 0.22 -18.63 -0.50
N ALA A 20 1.34 -18.51 -1.23
CA ALA A 20 2.55 -17.83 -0.74
C ALA A 20 2.60 -16.32 -1.05
N LEU A 21 1.65 -15.78 -1.81
CA LEU A 21 1.57 -14.36 -2.15
C LEU A 21 0.46 -13.69 -1.33
N GLU A 22 0.69 -13.54 -0.03
CA GLU A 22 -0.15 -12.68 0.81
C GLU A 22 0.31 -11.23 0.60
N VAL A 23 -0.55 -10.40 0.03
CA VAL A 23 -0.30 -8.96 -0.22
C VAL A 23 -1.24 -8.18 0.68
N ASP A 24 -0.66 -7.48 1.65
CA ASP A 24 -1.40 -6.53 2.47
C ASP A 24 -1.51 -5.16 1.80
N THR A 25 -2.60 -4.47 2.09
CA THR A 25 -2.84 -3.08 1.66
C THR A 25 -2.75 -2.13 2.84
N TYR A 26 -2.12 -0.98 2.63
CA TYR A 26 -2.00 0.09 3.63
C TYR A 26 -2.59 1.38 3.09
N ASP A 27 -3.46 2.01 3.87
CA ASP A 27 -4.13 3.24 3.47
C ASP A 27 -3.24 4.46 3.73
N PHE A 28 -2.98 5.22 2.66
CA PHE A 28 -2.28 6.51 2.72
C PHE A 28 -3.25 7.66 2.49
N LEU A 29 -4.07 7.97 3.50
CA LEU A 29 -5.16 8.94 3.39
C LEU A 29 -4.84 10.23 4.17
N MET A 30 -5.29 11.37 3.62
CA MET A 30 -5.26 12.65 4.33
C MET A 30 -6.30 12.65 5.46
N PRO A 31 -5.94 13.06 6.69
CA PRO A 31 -6.84 12.98 7.84
C PRO A 31 -7.80 14.18 7.89
N ASN A 32 -8.98 14.07 7.26
CA ASN A 32 -10.08 15.04 7.34
C ASN A 32 -9.66 16.50 7.06
N VAL A 33 -8.91 16.71 5.98
CA VAL A 33 -8.42 18.04 5.59
C VAL A 33 -9.45 18.83 4.79
N TRP A 34 -9.42 20.16 4.94
CA TRP A 34 -10.20 21.09 4.12
C TRP A 34 -9.27 22.15 3.51
N PRO A 35 -8.82 21.96 2.25
CA PRO A 35 -8.04 22.98 1.56
C PRO A 35 -8.82 24.30 1.46
N HIS A 36 -8.17 25.42 1.79
CA HIS A 36 -8.80 26.74 1.89
C HIS A 36 -8.33 27.72 0.80
N ARG A 37 -7.44 27.26 -0.09
CA ARG A 37 -6.95 28.03 -1.25
C ARG A 37 -6.48 27.06 -2.34
N ASP A 38 -6.45 27.56 -3.57
CA ASP A 38 -5.95 26.81 -4.73
C ASP A 38 -4.45 26.56 -4.60
N GLU A 39 -3.97 25.47 -5.25
CA GLU A 39 -2.57 25.05 -5.25
C GLU A 39 -1.96 24.87 -3.83
N LEU A 40 -2.80 24.54 -2.83
CA LEU A 40 -2.32 24.21 -1.49
C LEU A 40 -1.73 22.80 -1.45
N TYR A 41 -0.48 22.72 -1.03
CA TYR A 41 0.19 21.45 -0.74
C TYR A 41 -0.03 21.11 0.73
N LEU A 42 -0.48 19.88 0.97
CA LEU A 42 -0.65 19.31 2.31
C LEU A 42 0.14 18.00 2.40
N CYS A 43 0.76 17.77 3.54
CA CYS A 43 1.54 16.57 3.81
C CYS A 43 1.05 15.89 5.09
N THR A 44 1.04 14.56 5.11
CA THR A 44 0.75 13.75 6.31
C THR A 44 1.77 12.61 6.40
N PRO A 45 2.31 12.29 7.60
CA PRO A 45 3.22 11.17 7.77
C PRO A 45 2.43 9.92 8.15
N ILE A 46 2.81 8.76 7.60
CA ILE A 46 2.21 7.46 7.97
C ILE A 46 3.33 6.46 8.26
N ARG A 47 3.29 5.86 9.46
CA ARG A 47 4.25 4.85 9.89
C ARG A 47 3.68 3.47 9.60
N ILE A 48 4.32 2.72 8.70
CA ILE A 48 3.87 1.38 8.28
C ILE A 48 4.10 0.34 9.38
N SER A 49 5.36 0.09 9.74
CA SER A 49 5.71 -0.84 10.83
C SER A 49 7.05 -0.47 11.45
N PRO A 50 7.19 -0.55 12.78
CA PRO A 50 8.49 -0.44 13.43
C PRO A 50 9.35 -1.71 13.35
N HIS A 51 8.76 -2.87 13.04
CA HIS A 51 9.36 -4.17 13.33
C HIS A 51 9.45 -5.12 12.12
N SER A 52 8.82 -4.75 11.00
CA SER A 52 8.68 -5.62 9.84
C SER A 52 9.10 -4.89 8.57
N ASN A 53 9.81 -5.60 7.70
CA ASN A 53 10.17 -5.11 6.37
C ASN A 53 9.10 -5.55 5.37
N TYR A 54 8.71 -4.63 4.49
CA TYR A 54 7.74 -4.87 3.42
C TYR A 54 8.34 -4.50 2.08
N TYR A 55 7.80 -5.09 1.02
CA TYR A 55 8.08 -4.71 -0.36
C TYR A 55 6.83 -4.10 -0.96
N ILE A 56 6.93 -2.90 -1.51
CA ILE A 56 5.83 -2.25 -2.21
C ILE A 56 5.74 -2.88 -3.61
N VAL A 57 4.61 -3.54 -3.88
CA VAL A 57 4.37 -4.27 -5.13
C VAL A 57 3.31 -3.60 -6.03
N GLY A 58 2.63 -2.57 -5.55
CA GLY A 58 1.61 -1.85 -6.31
C GLY A 58 1.07 -0.62 -5.59
N PHE A 59 0.30 0.19 -6.31
CA PHE A 59 -0.39 1.38 -5.80
C PHE A 59 -1.82 1.41 -6.35
N GLU A 60 -2.77 1.78 -5.51
CA GLU A 60 -4.15 2.04 -5.90
C GLU A 60 -4.50 3.50 -5.51
N PRO A 61 -4.76 4.39 -6.48
CA PRO A 61 -5.04 5.78 -6.17
C PRO A 61 -6.45 5.96 -5.62
N ASN A 62 -6.57 6.56 -4.43
CA ASN A 62 -7.83 7.00 -3.85
C ASN A 62 -7.83 8.53 -3.73
N ALA A 63 -8.48 9.19 -4.70
CA ALA A 63 -8.45 10.65 -4.82
C ALA A 63 -9.84 11.23 -5.11
N THR A 64 -10.11 12.41 -4.55
CA THR A 64 -11.27 13.21 -4.91
C THR A 64 -10.95 14.05 -6.14
N MET A 65 -11.37 13.60 -7.32
CA MET A 65 -10.93 14.12 -8.64
C MET A 65 -11.08 15.64 -8.83
N HIS A 66 -12.05 16.28 -8.16
CA HIS A 66 -12.29 17.72 -8.28
C HIS A 66 -11.42 18.57 -7.35
N THR A 67 -10.67 17.96 -6.43
CA THR A 67 -9.87 18.65 -5.40
C THR A 67 -8.40 18.26 -5.48
N ALA A 68 -8.10 16.96 -5.62
CA ALA A 68 -6.73 16.47 -5.68
C ALA A 68 -6.19 16.55 -7.10
N HIS A 69 -5.19 17.43 -7.33
CA HIS A 69 -4.54 17.57 -8.63
C HIS A 69 -3.36 16.59 -8.79
N HIS A 70 -2.48 16.51 -7.78
CA HIS A 70 -1.35 15.58 -7.74
C HIS A 70 -1.24 14.91 -6.36
N MET A 71 -0.74 13.67 -6.34
CA MET A 71 -0.36 12.96 -5.12
C MET A 71 1.08 12.48 -5.26
N LEU A 72 1.89 12.69 -4.24
CA LEU A 72 3.30 12.29 -4.20
C LEU A 72 3.53 11.48 -2.93
N LEU A 73 4.25 10.37 -3.05
CA LEU A 73 4.57 9.49 -1.93
C LEU A 73 6.08 9.35 -1.78
N TYR A 74 6.56 9.47 -0.55
CA TYR A 74 7.98 9.41 -0.22
C TYR A 74 8.22 8.43 0.94
N GLY A 75 9.31 7.66 0.86
CA GLY A 75 9.85 6.96 2.01
C GLY A 75 10.84 7.85 2.77
N CYS A 76 10.71 7.94 4.09
CA CYS A 76 11.63 8.69 4.95
C CYS A 76 11.77 8.01 6.32
N SER A 77 12.85 8.30 7.04
CA SER A 77 13.03 7.92 8.45
C SER A 77 12.47 8.94 9.42
N GLU A 78 12.42 10.21 9.01
CA GLU A 78 11.96 11.36 9.80
C GLU A 78 11.06 12.25 8.94
N PRO A 79 9.84 12.58 9.39
CA PRO A 79 8.93 13.45 8.66
C PRO A 79 9.33 14.93 8.79
N GLY A 80 8.82 15.77 7.89
CA GLY A 80 9.09 17.21 7.91
C GLY A 80 8.45 17.97 9.08
N SER A 81 7.49 17.36 9.77
CA SER A 81 6.80 17.91 10.94
C SER A 81 6.29 16.77 11.84
N ASN A 82 6.07 17.09 13.13
CA ASN A 82 5.36 16.24 14.07
C ASN A 82 3.84 16.48 14.07
N GLU A 83 3.36 17.47 13.30
CA GLU A 83 1.94 17.73 13.09
C GLU A 83 1.30 16.61 12.26
N SER A 84 0.02 16.34 12.49
CA SER A 84 -0.72 15.34 11.70
C SER A 84 -0.85 15.73 10.23
N VAL A 85 -0.94 17.05 9.96
CA VAL A 85 -0.93 17.63 8.62
C VAL A 85 -0.17 18.94 8.67
N TRP A 86 0.65 19.21 7.66
CA TRP A 86 1.34 20.50 7.49
C TRP A 86 1.33 20.97 6.04
#